data_AF-A0A2K1NV47-F1
#
_entry.id   AF-A0A2K1NV47-F1
#
_cell.length_a   1.000
_cell.length_b   1.000
_cell.length_c   1.000
_cell.angle_alpha   90.00
_cell.angle_beta   90.00
_cell.angle_gamma   90.00
#
_symmetry.space_group_name_H-M   'P 1'
#
loop_
_entity.id
_entity.type
_entity.pdbx_description
1 polymer ?
#
loop_
_entity_poly.entity_id
_entity_poly.type
_entity_poly.pdbx_seq_one_letter_code
_entity_poly.pdbx_strand_id
1 'polypeptide(L)'
;MNEELLKILGRIASALENIAESLNRENQDNISNNLNYANSHTYVNKNTTEDESEDILNRQIILANFLINRRITIKSIPEEENGDKILDKIAVFMGDRYKLIRPFLDQIKRKMNSGQTVKMYLKERTQDEISSICQLGSWLHEIAFLSEFIYYKSPKYLLLATPNRIPKALNFFSGKWFERYIKYQVISLIKQVNPSIKFSYLANPQVSFANGDDFELDLLFEIEREIFWFEIKSADYQRYVEKYSKVSKLLNLDKDHSFMVLLDITEPGADALKDLFHMNVVNLENFSKEFLNQIQKWQNIEVNENEE
;
A
#
# COMPACT_ATOMS: atom_id res chain seq x y z
N MET A 1 -37.71 36.67 -31.49
CA MET A 1 -36.59 35.76 -31.16
C MET A 1 -36.07 35.19 -32.48
N ASN A 2 -34.77 35.31 -32.75
CA ASN A 2 -34.21 35.03 -34.08
C ASN A 2 -34.27 33.52 -34.38
N GLU A 3 -34.89 33.09 -35.50
CA GLU A 3 -35.03 31.67 -35.88
C GLU A 3 -33.68 30.96 -35.98
N GLU A 4 -32.65 31.70 -36.39
CA GLU A 4 -31.28 31.20 -36.49
C GLU A 4 -30.69 30.86 -35.10
N LEU A 5 -31.05 31.64 -34.07
CA LEU A 5 -30.64 31.41 -32.68
C LEU A 5 -31.31 30.16 -32.10
N LEU A 6 -32.59 29.93 -32.40
CA LEU A 6 -33.33 28.72 -32.02
C LEU A 6 -32.71 27.46 -32.63
N LYS A 7 -32.26 27.54 -33.89
CA LYS A 7 -31.63 26.43 -34.60
C LYS A 7 -30.25 26.09 -34.02
N ILE A 8 -29.48 27.10 -33.60
CA ILE A 8 -28.20 26.92 -32.92
C ILE A 8 -28.40 26.29 -31.53
N LEU A 9 -29.37 26.79 -30.75
CA LEU A 9 -29.69 26.25 -29.43
C LEU A 9 -30.13 24.77 -29.49
N GLY A 10 -30.94 24.40 -30.49
CA GLY A 10 -31.32 23.00 -30.72
C GLY A 10 -30.12 22.11 -31.02
N ARG A 11 -29.17 22.58 -31.83
CA ARG A 11 -27.93 21.84 -32.12
C ARG A 11 -27.04 21.67 -30.89
N ILE A 12 -26.94 22.69 -30.05
CA ILE A 12 -26.18 22.63 -28.80
C ILE A 12 -26.84 21.64 -27.82
N ALA A 13 -28.16 21.69 -27.66
CA ALA A 13 -28.90 20.77 -26.80
C ALA A 13 -28.69 19.30 -27.22
N SER A 14 -28.83 19.01 -28.51
CA SER A 14 -28.58 17.65 -29.02
C SER A 14 -27.11 17.23 -28.88
N ALA A 15 -26.15 18.14 -29.05
CA ALA A 15 -24.74 17.81 -28.83
C ALA A 15 -24.46 17.48 -27.35
N LEU A 16 -25.07 18.22 -26.42
CA LEU A 16 -24.95 17.97 -24.98
C LEU A 16 -25.61 16.66 -24.55
N GLU A 17 -26.78 16.32 -25.09
CA GLU A 17 -27.43 15.02 -24.86
C GLU A 17 -26.54 13.86 -25.34
N ASN A 18 -25.98 13.97 -26.55
CA ASN A 18 -25.08 12.94 -27.08
C ASN A 18 -23.82 12.77 -26.23
N ILE A 19 -23.23 13.87 -25.74
CA ILE A 19 -22.08 13.82 -24.83
C ILE A 19 -22.48 13.17 -23.50
N ALA A 20 -23.63 13.51 -22.93
CA ALA A 20 -24.12 12.92 -21.69
C ALA A 20 -24.39 11.42 -21.84
N GLU A 21 -24.97 10.98 -22.95
CA GLU A 21 -25.15 9.56 -23.25
C GLU A 21 -23.83 8.81 -23.41
N SER A 22 -22.85 9.41 -24.10
CA SER A 22 -21.52 8.80 -24.29
C SER A 22 -20.80 8.63 -22.96
N LEU A 23 -20.82 9.66 -22.10
CA LEU A 23 -20.24 9.60 -20.76
C LEU A 23 -20.93 8.55 -19.88
N ASN A 24 -22.25 8.40 -19.99
CA ASN A 24 -22.99 7.37 -19.26
C ASN A 24 -22.64 5.95 -19.73
N ARG A 25 -22.46 5.74 -21.05
CA ARG A 25 -22.03 4.44 -21.60
C ARG A 25 -20.61 4.09 -21.17
N GLU A 26 -19.66 5.04 -21.27
CA GLU A 26 -18.29 4.84 -20.77
C GLU A 26 -18.26 4.53 -19.27
N ASN A 27 -19.08 5.23 -18.47
CA ASN A 27 -19.22 4.92 -17.04
C ASN A 27 -19.78 3.51 -16.81
N GLN A 28 -20.80 3.07 -17.56
CA GLN A 28 -21.36 1.73 -17.43
C GLN A 28 -20.40 0.62 -17.85
N ASP A 29 -19.63 0.82 -18.93
CA ASP A 29 -18.61 -0.12 -19.39
C ASP A 29 -17.45 -0.21 -18.40
N ASN A 30 -17.03 0.93 -17.82
CA ASN A 30 -16.02 0.96 -16.76
C ASN A 30 -16.53 0.27 -15.48
N ILE A 31 -17.77 0.51 -15.06
CA ILE A 31 -18.39 -0.16 -13.91
C ILE A 31 -18.45 -1.68 -14.15
N SER A 32 -18.87 -2.12 -15.33
CA SER A 32 -19.00 -3.55 -15.67
C SER A 32 -17.64 -4.25 -15.71
N ASN A 33 -16.63 -3.63 -16.33
CA ASN A 33 -15.28 -4.17 -16.35
C ASN A 33 -14.68 -4.24 -14.94
N ASN A 34 -14.90 -3.22 -14.11
CA ASN A 34 -14.38 -3.18 -12.73
C ASN A 34 -15.13 -4.11 -11.76
N LEU A 35 -16.44 -4.32 -11.94
CA LEU A 35 -17.20 -5.37 -11.25
C LEU A 35 -16.65 -6.75 -11.60
N ASN A 36 -16.31 -6.98 -12.87
CA ASN A 36 -15.62 -8.22 -13.28
C ASN A 36 -14.23 -8.35 -12.65
N TYR A 37 -13.49 -7.24 -12.47
CA TYR A 37 -12.21 -7.25 -11.74
C TYR A 37 -12.38 -7.54 -10.24
N ALA A 38 -13.34 -6.90 -9.55
CA ALA A 38 -13.64 -7.16 -8.15
C ALA A 38 -14.13 -8.61 -7.92
N ASN A 39 -14.96 -9.13 -8.83
CA ASN A 39 -15.45 -10.51 -8.78
C ASN A 39 -14.34 -11.56 -8.99
N SER A 40 -13.27 -11.21 -9.72
CA SER A 40 -12.17 -12.14 -10.03
C SER A 40 -11.02 -12.11 -9.03
N HIS A 41 -10.86 -11.01 -8.26
CA HIS A 41 -9.72 -10.79 -7.36
C HIS A 41 -10.14 -10.78 -5.88
N THR A 42 -11.17 -11.55 -5.55
CA THR A 42 -11.68 -11.69 -4.19
C THR A 42 -10.60 -12.31 -3.29
N TYR A 43 -10.17 -11.57 -2.27
CA TYR A 43 -9.27 -12.08 -1.22
C TYR A 43 -10.05 -12.99 -0.25
N VAL A 44 -10.52 -14.13 -0.74
CA VAL A 44 -11.26 -15.13 0.04
C VAL A 44 -10.24 -16.09 0.62
N ASN A 45 -9.98 -15.97 1.92
CA ASN A 45 -9.21 -16.97 2.65
C ASN A 45 -10.04 -18.26 2.64
N LYS A 46 -9.45 -19.45 2.41
CA LYS A 46 -10.20 -20.73 2.28
C LYS A 46 -11.07 -21.16 3.49
N ASN A 47 -11.14 -20.32 4.53
CA ASN A 47 -11.91 -20.52 5.75
C ASN A 47 -13.03 -19.48 5.97
N THR A 48 -13.26 -18.54 5.04
CA THR A 48 -14.36 -17.55 5.16
C THR A 48 -15.69 -18.16 4.73
N THR A 49 -16.77 -17.79 5.43
CA THR A 49 -18.13 -18.22 5.10
C THR A 49 -18.65 -17.54 3.83
N GLU A 50 -19.75 -18.03 3.25
CA GLU A 50 -20.38 -17.42 2.07
C GLU A 50 -20.77 -15.94 2.33
N ASP A 51 -21.33 -15.65 3.52
CA ASP A 51 -21.71 -14.29 3.93
C ASP A 51 -20.51 -13.33 4.07
N GLU A 52 -19.39 -13.80 4.63
CA GLU A 52 -18.16 -12.98 4.73
C GLU A 52 -17.54 -12.70 3.36
N SER A 53 -17.67 -13.63 2.43
CA SER A 53 -17.15 -13.50 1.06
C SER A 53 -17.94 -12.45 0.27
N GLU A 54 -19.26 -12.39 0.48
CA GLU A 54 -20.14 -11.38 -0.13
C GLU A 54 -19.92 -9.98 0.45
N ASP A 55 -19.72 -9.84 1.76
CA ASP A 55 -19.39 -8.55 2.40
C ASP A 55 -18.04 -8.00 1.91
N ILE A 56 -17.01 -8.84 1.78
CA ILE A 56 -15.70 -8.43 1.21
C ILE A 56 -15.87 -7.92 -0.22
N LEU A 57 -16.61 -8.64 -1.06
CA LEU A 57 -16.83 -8.28 -2.45
C LEU A 57 -17.57 -6.95 -2.57
N ASN A 58 -18.65 -6.79 -1.81
CA ASN A 58 -19.43 -5.55 -1.76
C ASN A 58 -18.57 -4.33 -1.38
N ARG A 59 -17.54 -4.53 -0.58
CA ARG A 59 -16.67 -3.44 -0.10
C ARG A 59 -15.50 -3.16 -1.02
N GLN A 60 -14.98 -4.16 -1.73
CA GLN A 60 -14.12 -3.91 -2.89
C GLN A 60 -14.84 -3.10 -3.98
N ILE A 61 -16.14 -3.31 -4.16
CA ILE A 61 -16.96 -2.49 -5.08
C ILE A 61 -17.01 -1.03 -4.60
N ILE A 62 -17.02 -0.75 -3.28
CA ILE A 62 -16.93 0.62 -2.76
C ILE A 62 -15.62 1.29 -3.19
N LEU A 63 -14.49 0.58 -3.08
CA LEU A 63 -13.17 1.09 -3.52
C LEU A 63 -13.13 1.35 -5.03
N ALA A 64 -13.66 0.44 -5.84
CA ALA A 64 -13.76 0.63 -7.29
C ALA A 64 -14.64 1.84 -7.64
N ASN A 65 -15.82 1.94 -7.04
CA ASN A 65 -16.74 3.07 -7.25
C ASN A 65 -16.14 4.40 -6.80
N PHE A 66 -15.38 4.41 -5.71
CA PHE A 66 -14.66 5.59 -5.24
C PHE A 66 -13.71 6.14 -6.31
N LEU A 67 -12.97 5.26 -6.99
CA LEU A 67 -12.05 5.63 -8.08
C LEU A 67 -12.81 6.05 -9.34
N ILE A 68 -13.84 5.30 -9.74
CA ILE A 68 -14.66 5.59 -10.93
C ILE A 68 -15.32 6.96 -10.82
N ASN A 69 -15.90 7.29 -9.66
CA ASN A 69 -16.54 8.59 -9.42
C ASN A 69 -15.55 9.77 -9.53
N ARG A 70 -14.24 9.49 -9.53
CA ARG A 70 -13.16 10.47 -9.72
C ARG A 70 -12.50 10.37 -11.09
N ARG A 71 -13.09 9.61 -12.02
CA ARG A 71 -12.56 9.34 -13.37
C ARG A 71 -11.17 8.70 -13.31
N ILE A 72 -11.00 7.77 -12.38
CA ILE A 72 -9.80 6.96 -12.22
C ILE A 72 -10.16 5.53 -12.58
N THR A 73 -9.50 4.97 -13.59
CA THR A 73 -9.76 3.62 -14.08
C THR A 73 -8.72 2.66 -13.54
N ILE A 74 -9.15 1.52 -12.99
CA ILE A 74 -8.23 0.44 -12.60
C ILE A 74 -7.81 -0.32 -13.85
N LYS A 75 -6.50 -0.45 -14.06
CA LYS A 75 -5.89 -1.24 -15.15
C LYS A 75 -5.62 -2.67 -14.73
N SER A 76 -5.10 -2.85 -13.52
CA SER A 76 -4.82 -4.17 -12.94
C SER A 76 -4.67 -4.09 -11.43
N ILE A 77 -4.95 -5.20 -10.76
CA ILE A 77 -4.68 -5.41 -9.34
C ILE A 77 -3.79 -6.65 -9.26
N PRO A 78 -2.61 -6.60 -8.63
CA PRO A 78 -1.78 -7.78 -8.44
C PRO A 78 -2.50 -8.87 -7.63
N GLU A 79 -2.43 -10.11 -8.12
CA GLU A 79 -2.91 -11.28 -7.37
C GLU A 79 -1.99 -11.61 -6.19
N GLU A 80 -2.56 -12.02 -5.06
CA GLU A 80 -1.79 -12.56 -3.93
C GLU A 80 -1.45 -14.03 -4.17
N GLU A 81 -0.15 -14.36 -4.09
CA GLU A 81 0.33 -15.73 -4.25
C GLU A 81 0.44 -16.45 -2.90
N ASN A 82 0.37 -17.79 -2.87
CA ASN A 82 0.57 -18.56 -1.63
C ASN A 82 1.90 -18.26 -0.91
N GLY A 83 2.96 -17.94 -1.67
CA GLY A 83 4.26 -17.55 -1.11
C GLY A 83 4.25 -16.21 -0.37
N ASP A 84 3.21 -15.39 -0.56
CA ASP A 84 3.11 -14.06 0.02
C ASP A 84 2.92 -14.10 1.54
N LYS A 85 2.30 -15.14 2.09
CA LYS A 85 2.17 -15.31 3.55
C LYS A 85 3.53 -15.37 4.25
N ILE A 86 4.53 -16.00 3.61
CA ILE A 86 5.89 -16.07 4.16
C ILE A 86 6.57 -14.70 4.02
N LEU A 87 6.37 -14.01 2.89
CA LEU A 87 6.90 -12.66 2.68
C LEU A 87 6.31 -11.64 3.66
N ASP A 88 5.02 -11.74 3.97
CA ASP A 88 4.35 -10.90 4.96
C ASP A 88 4.93 -11.15 6.35
N LYS A 89 5.15 -12.41 6.75
CA LYS A 89 5.82 -12.73 8.01
C LYS A 89 7.23 -12.13 8.09
N ILE A 90 8.00 -12.22 7.02
CA ILE A 90 9.35 -11.62 6.95
C ILE A 90 9.25 -10.10 7.02
N ALA A 91 8.32 -9.48 6.30
CA ALA A 91 8.08 -8.03 6.33
C ALA A 91 7.70 -7.52 7.73
N VAL A 92 6.81 -8.21 8.44
CA VAL A 92 6.46 -7.95 9.85
C VAL A 92 7.70 -7.95 10.72
N PHE A 93 8.49 -9.01 10.65
CA PHE A 93 9.75 -9.09 11.39
C PHE A 93 10.71 -7.95 11.03
N MET A 94 10.81 -7.61 9.75
CA MET A 94 11.70 -6.55 9.28
C MET A 94 11.30 -5.18 9.83
N GLY A 95 10.01 -4.84 9.82
CA GLY A 95 9.55 -3.56 10.36
C GLY A 95 9.69 -3.48 11.88
N ASP A 96 9.28 -4.53 12.60
CA ASP A 96 9.36 -4.56 14.07
C ASP A 96 10.79 -4.52 14.62
N ARG A 97 11.74 -5.05 13.84
CA ARG A 97 13.16 -5.11 14.19
C ARG A 97 14.02 -4.17 13.36
N TYR A 98 13.42 -3.20 12.67
CA TYR A 98 14.10 -2.39 11.65
C TYR A 98 15.40 -1.75 12.17
N LYS A 99 15.39 -1.14 13.37
CA LYS A 99 16.58 -0.52 13.98
C LYS A 99 17.76 -1.50 14.13
N LEU A 100 17.48 -2.77 14.45
CA LEU A 100 18.49 -3.80 14.65
C LEU A 100 19.00 -4.36 13.31
N ILE A 101 18.12 -4.57 12.34
CA ILE A 101 18.48 -5.22 11.07
C ILE A 101 18.98 -4.24 9.99
N ARG A 102 18.73 -2.94 10.14
CA ARG A 102 19.05 -1.91 9.14
C ARG A 102 20.50 -1.98 8.63
N PRO A 103 21.54 -2.12 9.49
CA PRO A 103 22.92 -2.19 9.00
C PRO A 103 23.19 -3.37 8.05
N PHE A 104 22.46 -4.48 8.22
CA PHE A 104 22.52 -5.63 7.31
C PHE A 104 21.70 -5.38 6.04
N LEU A 105 20.47 -4.88 6.18
CA LEU A 105 19.58 -4.57 5.04
C LEU A 105 20.21 -3.56 4.08
N ASP A 106 20.88 -2.53 4.59
CA ASP A 106 21.56 -1.53 3.78
C ASP A 106 22.71 -2.13 2.97
N GLN A 107 23.41 -3.13 3.51
CA GLN A 107 24.45 -3.85 2.77
C GLN A 107 23.85 -4.72 1.67
N ILE A 108 22.74 -5.42 1.95
CA ILE A 108 22.00 -6.18 0.94
C ILE A 108 21.53 -5.24 -0.18
N LYS A 109 20.88 -4.12 0.15
CA LYS A 109 20.43 -3.10 -0.81
C LYS A 109 21.57 -2.58 -1.70
N ARG A 110 22.76 -2.32 -1.13
CA ARG A 110 23.92 -1.87 -1.92
C ARG A 110 24.43 -2.93 -2.89
N LYS A 111 24.29 -4.22 -2.59
CA LYS A 111 24.87 -5.30 -3.37
C LYS A 111 23.88 -6.05 -4.26
N MET A 112 22.57 -5.93 -4.02
CA MET A 112 21.53 -6.71 -4.69
C MET A 112 21.55 -6.62 -6.21
N ASN A 113 21.84 -5.45 -6.79
CA ASN A 113 21.91 -5.30 -8.25
C ASN A 113 23.16 -5.98 -8.86
N SER A 114 24.25 -6.03 -8.09
CA SER A 114 25.52 -6.63 -8.51
C SER A 114 25.62 -8.12 -8.20
N GLY A 115 24.82 -8.63 -7.25
CA GLY A 115 24.96 -9.99 -6.72
C GLY A 115 26.23 -10.23 -5.91
N GLN A 116 26.94 -9.18 -5.49
CA GLN A 116 28.17 -9.33 -4.69
C GLN A 116 27.85 -9.76 -3.25
N THR A 117 28.74 -10.57 -2.69
CA THR A 117 28.65 -11.00 -1.28
C THR A 117 28.82 -9.82 -0.32
N VAL A 118 27.86 -9.68 0.59
CA VAL A 118 27.95 -8.86 1.81
C VAL A 118 28.90 -9.54 2.80
N LYS A 119 29.83 -8.76 3.36
CA LYS A 119 30.75 -9.20 4.40
C LYS A 119 30.58 -8.29 5.62
N MET A 120 30.13 -8.83 6.73
CA MET A 120 29.78 -8.05 7.92
C MET A 120 30.40 -8.65 9.18
N TYR A 121 31.19 -7.85 9.90
CA TYR A 121 31.72 -8.24 11.20
C TYR A 121 30.72 -7.92 12.30
N LEU A 122 30.45 -8.90 13.17
CA LEU A 122 29.42 -8.84 14.21
C LEU A 122 30.00 -8.79 15.64
N LYS A 123 31.33 -8.71 15.80
CA LYS A 123 32.01 -8.82 17.10
C LYS A 123 31.55 -7.81 18.16
N GLU A 124 31.21 -6.60 17.74
CA GLU A 124 30.82 -5.48 18.63
C GLU A 124 29.30 -5.23 18.66
N ARG A 125 28.51 -6.07 17.98
CA ARG A 125 27.06 -5.95 17.95
C ARG A 125 26.43 -6.62 19.18
N THR A 126 25.25 -6.16 19.56
CA THR A 126 24.52 -6.76 20.70
C THR A 126 24.03 -8.17 20.33
N GLN A 127 23.76 -8.99 21.34
CA GLN A 127 23.22 -10.34 21.10
C GLN A 127 21.85 -10.31 20.39
N ASP A 128 21.01 -9.31 20.71
CA ASP A 128 19.69 -9.14 20.07
C ASP A 128 19.83 -8.73 18.60
N GLU A 129 20.79 -7.86 18.28
CA GLU A 129 21.11 -7.47 16.91
C GLU A 129 21.64 -8.66 16.10
N ILE A 130 22.60 -9.41 16.64
CA ILE A 130 23.14 -10.61 16.00
C ILE A 130 22.04 -11.65 15.75
N SER A 131 21.18 -11.88 16.74
CA SER A 131 20.05 -12.81 16.62
C SER A 131 19.08 -12.35 15.54
N SER A 132 18.73 -11.06 15.52
CA SER A 132 17.79 -10.50 14.55
C SER A 132 18.31 -10.58 13.12
N ILE A 133 19.58 -10.24 12.90
CA ILE A 133 20.24 -10.35 11.59
C ILE A 133 20.31 -11.83 11.15
N CYS A 134 20.69 -12.74 12.05
CA CYS A 134 20.78 -14.17 11.72
C CYS A 134 19.41 -14.77 11.37
N GLN A 135 18.37 -14.40 12.10
CA GLN A 135 17.00 -14.85 11.82
C GLN A 135 16.55 -14.39 10.44
N LEU A 136 16.69 -13.08 10.15
CA LEU A 136 16.33 -12.52 8.85
C LEU A 136 17.10 -13.19 7.71
N GLY A 137 18.42 -13.28 7.83
CA GLY A 137 19.25 -13.89 6.80
C GLY A 137 18.93 -15.35 6.54
N SER A 138 18.62 -16.12 7.59
CA SER A 138 18.21 -17.52 7.46
C SER A 138 16.88 -17.65 6.69
N TRP A 139 15.88 -16.84 7.01
CA TRP A 139 14.60 -16.85 6.28
C TRP A 139 14.75 -16.40 4.84
N LEU A 140 15.51 -15.32 4.58
CA LEU A 140 15.74 -14.86 3.22
C LEU A 140 16.50 -15.90 2.39
N HIS A 141 17.40 -16.67 2.99
CA HIS A 141 18.06 -17.80 2.32
C HIS A 141 17.10 -18.96 2.05
N GLU A 142 16.24 -19.31 3.01
CA GLU A 142 15.22 -20.36 2.87
C GLU A 142 14.28 -20.11 1.68
N ILE A 143 13.91 -18.85 1.44
CA ILE A 143 13.08 -18.46 0.28
C ILE A 143 13.90 -18.09 -0.97
N ALA A 144 15.19 -18.42 -1.00
CA ALA A 144 16.12 -18.15 -2.10
C ALA A 144 16.31 -16.67 -2.48
N PHE A 145 15.99 -15.72 -1.58
CA PHE A 145 16.30 -14.30 -1.75
C PHE A 145 17.78 -14.00 -1.46
N LEU A 146 18.42 -14.86 -0.66
CA LEU A 146 19.87 -14.97 -0.59
C LEU A 146 20.29 -16.30 -1.21
N SER A 147 21.29 -16.28 -2.11
CA SER A 147 21.89 -17.51 -2.65
C SER A 147 22.92 -18.12 -1.71
N GLU A 148 23.39 -17.35 -0.73
CA GLU A 148 24.33 -17.79 0.30
C GLU A 148 24.03 -17.03 1.59
N PHE A 149 24.05 -17.73 2.72
CA PHE A 149 24.02 -17.15 4.05
C PHE A 149 24.84 -17.98 5.03
N ILE A 150 25.96 -17.44 5.52
CA ILE A 150 26.88 -18.13 6.43
C ILE A 150 27.30 -17.18 7.55
N TYR A 151 27.16 -17.62 8.81
CA TYR A 151 27.72 -16.91 9.95
C TYR A 151 28.83 -17.72 10.63
N TYR A 152 30.06 -17.24 10.50
CA TYR A 152 31.19 -17.74 11.27
C TYR A 152 31.19 -17.12 12.66
N LYS A 153 30.87 -17.94 13.67
CA LYS A 153 30.93 -17.58 15.08
C LYS A 153 32.37 -17.26 15.53
N SER A 154 32.56 -17.09 16.85
CA SER A 154 33.88 -16.92 17.46
C SER A 154 34.90 -17.94 16.93
N PRO A 155 36.14 -17.53 16.64
CA PRO A 155 36.70 -16.18 16.85
C PRO A 155 36.48 -15.21 15.68
N LYS A 156 35.85 -15.63 14.58
CA LYS A 156 35.77 -14.84 13.33
C LYS A 156 34.68 -13.77 13.37
N TYR A 157 33.53 -14.07 13.97
CA TYR A 157 32.36 -13.17 14.03
C TYR A 157 32.02 -12.54 12.66
N LEU A 158 32.09 -13.33 11.60
CA LEU A 158 31.94 -12.85 10.22
C LEU A 158 30.68 -13.45 9.60
N LEU A 159 29.79 -12.58 9.13
CA LEU A 159 28.62 -12.95 8.34
C LEU A 159 28.90 -12.71 6.85
N LEU A 160 28.60 -13.72 6.04
CA LEU A 160 28.58 -13.68 4.59
C LEU A 160 27.14 -13.86 4.11
N ALA A 161 26.69 -13.01 3.21
CA ALA A 161 25.39 -13.14 2.58
C ALA A 161 25.44 -12.67 1.13
N THR A 162 24.93 -13.47 0.19
CA THR A 162 24.94 -13.12 -1.23
C THR A 162 23.50 -12.93 -1.71
N PRO A 163 23.08 -11.70 -2.07
CA PRO A 163 21.72 -11.46 -2.57
C PRO A 163 21.49 -12.19 -3.90
N ASN A 164 20.34 -12.84 -4.03
CA ASN A 164 19.88 -13.37 -5.30
C ASN A 164 19.27 -12.24 -6.16
N ARG A 165 19.47 -12.32 -7.48
CA ARG A 165 19.04 -11.29 -8.45
C ARG A 165 17.70 -11.60 -9.11
N ILE A 166 16.96 -12.58 -8.59
CA ILE A 166 15.62 -12.86 -9.07
C ILE A 166 14.71 -11.62 -8.88
N PRO A 167 13.84 -11.28 -9.83
CA PRO A 167 13.02 -10.07 -9.76
C PRO A 167 12.22 -9.93 -8.46
N LYS A 168 11.67 -11.04 -7.94
CA LYS A 168 10.90 -11.05 -6.68
C LYS A 168 11.75 -10.60 -5.47
N ALA A 169 13.01 -11.05 -5.39
CA ALA A 169 13.93 -10.63 -4.33
C ALA A 169 14.34 -9.16 -4.48
N LEU A 170 14.64 -8.72 -5.72
CA LEU A 170 14.98 -7.33 -5.99
C LEU A 170 13.82 -6.40 -5.61
N ASN A 171 12.60 -6.70 -6.04
CA ASN A 171 11.42 -5.89 -5.72
C ASN A 171 11.14 -5.89 -4.21
N PHE A 172 11.30 -7.04 -3.55
CA PHE A 172 11.18 -7.14 -2.10
C PHE A 172 12.14 -6.18 -1.40
N PHE A 173 13.44 -6.28 -1.66
CA PHE A 173 14.44 -5.42 -1.02
C PHE A 173 14.33 -3.94 -1.40
N SER A 174 13.88 -3.62 -2.61
CA SER A 174 13.70 -2.23 -3.08
C SER A 174 12.56 -1.48 -2.38
N GLY A 175 11.61 -2.17 -1.77
CA GLY A 175 10.53 -1.50 -1.04
C GLY A 175 9.29 -2.33 -0.74
N LYS A 176 9.04 -3.41 -1.49
CA LYS A 176 7.80 -4.19 -1.31
C LYS A 176 7.69 -4.83 0.08
N TRP A 177 8.80 -5.09 0.77
CA TRP A 177 8.75 -5.51 2.18
C TRP A 177 8.09 -4.45 3.07
N PHE A 178 8.34 -3.16 2.80
CA PHE A 178 7.83 -2.07 3.63
C PHE A 178 6.34 -1.84 3.37
N GLU A 179 5.90 -1.95 2.11
CA GLU A 179 4.48 -1.93 1.76
C GLU A 179 3.70 -3.05 2.46
N ARG A 180 4.24 -4.27 2.45
CA ARG A 180 3.67 -5.42 3.19
C ARG A 180 3.61 -5.17 4.70
N TYR A 181 4.65 -4.56 5.26
CA TYR A 181 4.69 -4.20 6.68
C TYR A 181 3.59 -3.20 7.05
N ILE A 182 3.46 -2.11 6.28
CA ILE A 182 2.44 -1.09 6.54
C ILE A 182 1.02 -1.65 6.35
N LYS A 183 0.79 -2.50 5.34
CA LYS A 183 -0.48 -3.23 5.18
C LYS A 183 -0.83 -4.02 6.44
N TYR A 184 0.13 -4.79 6.97
CA TYR A 184 -0.06 -5.53 8.22
C TYR A 184 -0.37 -4.60 9.40
N GLN A 185 0.39 -3.51 9.55
CA GLN A 185 0.17 -2.54 10.63
C GLN A 185 -1.23 -1.92 10.57
N VAL A 186 -1.68 -1.46 9.40
CA VAL A 186 -3.04 -0.92 9.21
C VAL A 186 -4.10 -1.93 9.69
N ILE A 187 -4.02 -3.17 9.21
CA ILE A 187 -4.97 -4.24 9.56
C ILE A 187 -4.92 -4.54 11.07
N SER A 188 -3.72 -4.62 11.65
CA SER A 188 -3.54 -4.89 13.07
C SER A 188 -4.13 -3.79 13.94
N LEU A 189 -3.94 -2.52 13.56
CA LEU A 189 -4.44 -1.37 14.30
C LEU A 189 -5.96 -1.25 14.21
N ILE A 190 -6.56 -1.53 13.04
CA ILE A 190 -8.03 -1.62 12.90
C ILE A 190 -8.59 -2.66 13.88
N LYS A 191 -8.03 -3.87 13.86
CA LYS A 191 -8.46 -4.96 14.76
C LYS A 191 -8.22 -4.67 16.23
N GLN A 192 -7.16 -3.90 16.55
CA GLN A 192 -6.88 -3.45 17.92
C GLN A 192 -7.93 -2.46 18.41
N VAL A 193 -8.40 -1.54 17.55
CA VAL A 193 -9.42 -0.55 17.90
C VAL A 193 -10.76 -1.24 18.16
N ASN A 194 -11.22 -2.06 17.22
CA ASN A 194 -12.42 -2.86 17.37
C ASN A 194 -12.42 -3.99 16.32
N PRO A 195 -12.43 -5.28 16.74
CA PRO A 195 -12.46 -6.41 15.81
C PRO A 195 -13.66 -6.45 14.87
N SER A 196 -14.76 -5.78 15.23
CA SER A 196 -15.98 -5.69 14.42
C SER A 196 -15.91 -4.63 13.34
N ILE A 197 -14.87 -3.77 13.32
CA ILE A 197 -14.69 -2.79 12.25
C ILE A 197 -14.54 -3.55 10.94
N LYS A 198 -15.43 -3.24 10.02
CA LYS A 198 -15.34 -3.74 8.68
C LYS A 198 -14.26 -2.93 7.97
N PHE A 199 -13.33 -3.58 7.28
CA PHE A 199 -12.46 -2.93 6.28
C PHE A 199 -12.28 -3.77 4.99
N SER A 200 -11.93 -3.12 3.88
CA SER A 200 -11.49 -3.74 2.63
C SER A 200 -10.31 -2.95 2.07
N TYR A 201 -9.53 -3.52 1.15
CA TYR A 201 -8.39 -2.80 0.56
C TYR A 201 -8.03 -3.28 -0.84
N LEU A 202 -7.32 -2.41 -1.57
CA LEU A 202 -6.58 -2.70 -2.79
C LEU A 202 -5.09 -2.45 -2.52
N ALA A 203 -4.24 -3.43 -2.85
CA ALA A 203 -2.79 -3.30 -2.75
C ALA A 203 -2.17 -3.20 -4.15
N ASN A 204 -1.38 -2.16 -4.37
CA ASN A 204 -0.70 -1.89 -5.64
C ASN A 204 -1.57 -1.89 -6.91
N PRO A 205 -2.83 -1.38 -6.91
CA PRO A 205 -3.58 -1.26 -8.15
C PRO A 205 -2.86 -0.31 -9.11
N GLN A 206 -2.71 -0.74 -10.36
CA GLN A 206 -2.35 0.13 -11.46
C GLN A 206 -3.59 0.90 -11.88
N VAL A 207 -3.51 2.21 -11.93
CA VAL A 207 -4.62 3.09 -12.31
C VAL A 207 -4.22 4.07 -13.41
N SER A 208 -5.22 4.52 -14.16
CA SER A 208 -5.09 5.63 -15.10
C SER A 208 -5.98 6.78 -14.70
N PHE A 209 -5.43 7.99 -14.75
CA PHE A 209 -6.18 9.22 -14.56
C PHE A 209 -6.82 9.69 -15.87
N ALA A 210 -7.82 10.59 -15.78
CA ALA A 210 -8.51 11.16 -16.93
C ALA A 210 -7.60 11.91 -17.92
N ASN A 211 -6.42 12.34 -17.49
CA ASN A 211 -5.42 12.98 -18.35
C ASN A 211 -4.53 11.97 -19.12
N GLY A 212 -4.74 10.66 -18.92
CA GLY A 212 -3.99 9.58 -19.54
C GLY A 212 -2.73 9.16 -18.76
N ASP A 213 -2.39 9.82 -17.66
CA ASP A 213 -1.24 9.44 -16.83
C ASP A 213 -1.53 8.15 -16.05
N ASP A 214 -0.51 7.30 -15.98
CA ASP A 214 -0.53 6.06 -15.19
C ASP A 214 0.11 6.25 -13.81
N PHE A 215 -0.47 5.56 -12.83
CA PHE A 215 0.00 5.58 -11.46
C PHE A 215 -0.26 4.25 -10.76
N GLU A 216 0.65 3.84 -9.86
CA GLU A 216 0.45 2.72 -8.95
C GLU A 216 0.12 3.30 -7.58
N LEU A 217 -1.05 2.99 -7.02
CA LEU A 217 -1.35 3.34 -5.62
C LEU A 217 -0.77 2.26 -4.71
N ASP A 218 0.03 2.60 -3.71
CA ASP A 218 0.63 1.56 -2.85
C ASP A 218 -0.43 0.79 -2.04
N LEU A 219 -1.24 1.46 -1.21
CA LEU A 219 -2.38 0.86 -0.51
C LEU A 219 -3.59 1.79 -0.47
N LEU A 220 -4.77 1.30 -0.86
CA LEU A 220 -6.04 2.00 -0.73
C LEU A 220 -6.98 1.17 0.15
N PHE A 221 -7.39 1.72 1.29
CA PHE A 221 -8.28 1.07 2.26
C PHE A 221 -9.64 1.74 2.28
N GLU A 222 -10.67 0.94 2.48
CA GLU A 222 -11.98 1.39 2.91
C GLU A 222 -12.23 0.84 4.31
N ILE A 223 -12.56 1.72 5.26
CA ILE A 223 -12.76 1.41 6.67
C ILE A 223 -14.01 2.16 7.11
N GLU A 224 -15.07 1.44 7.51
CA GLU A 224 -16.38 2.03 7.82
C GLU A 224 -16.84 3.10 6.81
N ARG A 225 -16.71 2.81 5.50
CA ARG A 225 -17.05 3.67 4.36
C ARG A 225 -16.17 4.91 4.17
N GLU A 226 -15.15 5.10 4.99
CA GLU A 226 -14.12 6.12 4.77
C GLU A 226 -12.93 5.53 4.01
N ILE A 227 -12.32 6.35 3.16
CA ILE A 227 -11.26 5.91 2.26
C ILE A 227 -9.93 6.46 2.72
N PHE A 228 -8.94 5.59 2.88
CA PHE A 228 -7.59 5.94 3.26
C PHE A 228 -6.62 5.52 2.17
N TRP A 229 -5.72 6.41 1.80
CA TRP A 229 -4.63 6.10 0.89
C TRP A 229 -3.30 6.19 1.62
N PHE A 230 -2.46 5.17 1.47
CA PHE A 230 -1.11 5.13 2.01
C PHE A 230 -0.12 5.01 0.84
N GLU A 231 0.70 6.03 0.65
CA GLU A 231 1.86 6.01 -0.23
C GLU A 231 3.11 5.71 0.60
N ILE A 232 3.87 4.68 0.23
CA ILE A 232 4.87 4.07 1.11
C ILE A 232 6.24 4.11 0.40
N LYS A 233 7.23 4.75 1.02
CA LYS A 233 8.58 4.86 0.44
C LYS A 233 9.66 4.40 1.39
N SER A 234 10.43 3.43 0.91
CA SER A 234 11.61 2.91 1.61
C SER A 234 12.91 3.66 1.27
N ALA A 235 12.89 4.53 0.26
CA ALA A 235 14.00 5.38 -0.19
C ALA A 235 13.52 6.50 -1.15
N ASP A 236 14.39 7.47 -1.44
CA ASP A 236 14.30 8.43 -2.56
C ASP A 236 12.98 9.21 -2.74
N TYR A 237 12.29 9.52 -1.63
CA TYR A 237 11.00 10.21 -1.67
C TYR A 237 11.09 11.67 -2.17
N GLN A 238 12.21 12.34 -1.95
CA GLN A 238 12.38 13.80 -2.16
C GLN A 238 12.05 14.25 -3.59
N ARG A 239 12.30 13.40 -4.59
CA ARG A 239 12.07 13.73 -6.00
C ARG A 239 10.61 13.66 -6.42
N TYR A 240 9.75 13.05 -5.60
CA TYR A 240 8.39 12.68 -6.00
C TYR A 240 7.31 13.14 -5.03
N VAL A 241 7.65 13.82 -3.93
CA VAL A 241 6.66 14.27 -2.93
C VAL A 241 5.53 15.11 -3.55
N GLU A 242 5.87 16.04 -4.45
CA GLU A 242 4.89 16.86 -5.14
C GLU A 242 3.92 16.04 -6.02
N LYS A 243 4.42 14.94 -6.62
CA LYS A 243 3.61 14.01 -7.41
C LYS A 243 2.52 13.40 -6.52
N TYR A 244 2.87 12.97 -5.31
CA TYR A 244 1.93 12.33 -4.40
C TYR A 244 0.88 13.30 -3.86
N SER A 245 1.26 14.56 -3.59
CA SER A 245 0.29 15.61 -3.24
C SER A 245 -0.73 15.84 -4.35
N LYS A 246 -0.31 15.82 -5.63
CA LYS A 246 -1.23 15.91 -6.77
C LYS A 246 -2.18 14.70 -6.83
N VAL A 247 -1.68 13.50 -6.59
CA VAL A 247 -2.52 12.29 -6.54
C VAL A 247 -3.53 12.35 -5.39
N SER A 248 -3.12 12.80 -4.19
CA SER A 248 -4.05 13.00 -3.06
C SER A 248 -5.21 13.94 -3.42
N LYS A 249 -4.91 15.04 -4.12
CA LYS A 249 -5.91 15.98 -4.63
C LYS A 249 -6.83 15.36 -5.69
N LEU A 250 -6.29 14.54 -6.60
CA LEU A 250 -7.11 13.80 -7.59
C LEU A 250 -8.02 12.77 -6.92
N LEU A 251 -7.55 12.14 -5.84
CA LEU A 251 -8.35 11.26 -4.99
C LEU A 251 -9.32 12.04 -4.10
N ASN A 252 -9.26 13.37 -4.08
CA ASN A 252 -10.07 14.23 -3.20
C ASN A 252 -10.04 13.74 -1.75
N LEU A 253 -8.84 13.42 -1.26
CA LEU A 253 -8.58 13.03 0.13
C LEU A 253 -7.91 14.21 0.85
N ASP A 254 -8.28 14.43 2.10
CA ASP A 254 -7.59 15.39 2.96
C ASP A 254 -6.36 14.75 3.61
N LYS A 255 -5.67 15.52 4.46
CA LYS A 255 -4.49 15.06 5.18
C LYS A 255 -4.80 13.87 6.10
N ASP A 256 -5.98 13.80 6.70
CA ASP A 256 -6.32 12.77 7.69
C ASP A 256 -6.61 11.41 7.02
N HIS A 257 -6.87 11.43 5.70
CA HIS A 257 -7.14 10.27 4.87
C HIS A 257 -6.02 9.93 3.86
N SER A 258 -4.96 10.74 3.79
CA SER A 258 -3.87 10.58 2.84
C SER A 258 -2.52 10.57 3.53
N PHE A 259 -1.95 9.38 3.66
CA PHE A 259 -0.69 9.13 4.36
C PHE A 259 0.47 8.96 3.39
N MET A 260 1.59 9.63 3.69
CA MET A 260 2.89 9.31 3.09
C MET A 260 3.79 8.72 4.16
N VAL A 261 4.02 7.41 4.08
CA VAL A 261 4.80 6.66 5.07
C VAL A 261 6.23 6.51 4.58
N LEU A 262 7.15 7.17 5.27
CA LEU A 262 8.57 7.24 4.92
C LEU A 262 9.39 6.40 5.89
N LEU A 263 10.19 5.48 5.36
CA LEU A 263 10.99 4.58 6.22
C LEU A 263 12.01 5.36 7.06
N ASP A 264 12.72 6.28 6.43
CA ASP A 264 13.83 7.04 7.01
C ASP A 264 13.61 8.55 6.83
N ILE A 265 12.86 9.15 7.76
CA ILE A 265 12.74 10.61 7.89
C ILE A 265 12.69 11.02 9.36
N THR A 266 13.30 12.16 9.67
CA THR A 266 13.21 12.79 11.00
C THR A 266 11.83 13.42 11.21
N GLU A 267 11.32 13.46 12.44
CA GLU A 267 10.03 14.09 12.75
C GLU A 267 9.90 15.53 12.25
N PRO A 268 10.88 16.45 12.47
CA PRO A 268 10.76 17.81 11.96
C PRO A 268 10.72 17.88 10.42
N GLY A 269 11.37 16.92 9.76
CA GLY A 269 11.33 16.80 8.30
C GLY A 269 9.97 16.30 7.81
N ALA A 270 9.35 15.36 8.53
CA ALA A 270 8.01 14.89 8.23
C ALA A 270 6.98 16.02 8.40
N ASP A 271 7.05 16.78 9.50
CA ASP A 271 6.17 17.92 9.77
C ASP A 271 6.29 19.00 8.69
N ALA A 272 7.52 19.35 8.29
CA ALA A 272 7.74 20.30 7.20
C ALA A 272 7.09 19.83 5.88
N LEU A 273 7.12 18.53 5.58
CA LEU A 273 6.46 17.99 4.39
C LEU A 273 4.93 17.95 4.53
N LYS A 274 4.40 17.72 5.74
CA LYS A 274 2.96 17.81 6.01
C LYS A 274 2.42 19.19 5.62
N ASP A 275 3.12 20.23 6.06
CA ASP A 275 2.73 21.62 5.81
C ASP A 275 2.83 21.99 4.33
N LEU A 276 3.90 21.56 3.66
CA LEU A 276 4.15 21.89 2.24
C LEU A 276 3.22 21.16 1.27
N PHE A 277 2.86 19.91 1.57
CA PHE A 277 2.19 19.02 0.62
C PHE A 277 0.76 18.65 1.00
N HIS A 278 0.26 19.11 2.15
CA HIS A 278 -1.09 18.85 2.66
C HIS A 278 -1.46 17.36 2.70
N MET A 279 -0.48 16.51 3.02
CA MET A 279 -0.63 15.08 3.24
C MET A 279 -0.11 14.75 4.64
N ASN A 280 -0.59 13.67 5.25
CA ASN A 280 -0.04 13.21 6.51
C ASN A 280 1.24 12.41 6.29
N VAL A 281 2.37 13.10 6.35
CA VAL A 281 3.70 12.51 6.20
C VAL A 281 4.21 11.99 7.54
N VAL A 282 4.52 10.70 7.63
CA VAL A 282 4.95 10.05 8.88
C VAL A 282 6.14 9.15 8.66
N ASN A 283 6.95 8.98 9.69
CA ASN A 283 8.00 7.97 9.68
C ASN A 283 7.48 6.62 10.22
N LEU A 284 8.30 5.58 10.09
CA LEU A 284 7.98 4.24 10.60
C LEU A 284 7.61 4.23 12.09
N GLU A 285 8.32 5.00 12.92
CA GLU A 285 8.14 4.99 14.38
C GLU A 285 6.82 5.62 14.82
N ASN A 286 6.35 6.64 14.10
CA ASN A 286 5.15 7.40 14.44
C ASN A 286 3.90 6.97 13.66
N PHE A 287 4.05 6.12 12.64
CA PHE A 287 2.94 5.66 11.80
C PHE A 287 1.77 5.13 12.63
N SER A 288 2.01 4.18 13.53
CA SER A 288 0.94 3.54 14.30
C SER A 288 0.17 4.52 15.18
N LYS A 289 0.88 5.44 15.85
CA LYS A 289 0.27 6.49 16.68
C LYS A 289 -0.61 7.41 15.84
N GLU A 290 -0.08 7.88 14.71
CA GLU A 290 -0.78 8.83 13.86
C GLU A 290 -2.03 8.19 13.23
N PHE A 291 -1.93 6.97 12.73
CA PHE A 291 -3.06 6.27 12.15
C PHE A 291 -4.14 5.96 13.20
N LEU A 292 -3.75 5.52 14.41
CA LEU A 292 -4.69 5.31 15.51
C LEU A 292 -5.51 6.56 15.84
N ASN A 293 -4.91 7.75 15.80
CA ASN A 293 -5.62 9.00 16.04
C ASN A 293 -6.79 9.23 15.06
N GLN A 294 -6.68 8.70 13.83
CA GLN A 294 -7.72 8.84 12.81
C GLN A 294 -8.84 7.82 12.98
N ILE A 295 -8.52 6.63 13.45
CA ILE A 295 -9.47 5.50 13.52
C ILE A 295 -10.06 5.26 14.92
N GLN A 296 -9.54 5.93 15.96
CA GLN A 296 -10.03 5.79 17.35
C GLN A 296 -11.51 6.16 17.52
N LYS A 297 -12.07 6.97 16.61
CA LYS A 297 -13.50 7.32 16.59
C LYS A 297 -14.41 6.09 16.50
N TRP A 298 -13.90 4.96 16.04
CA TRP A 298 -14.63 3.70 15.90
C TRP A 298 -14.45 2.73 17.09
N GLN A 299 -13.76 3.16 18.15
CA GLN A 299 -13.51 2.34 19.34
C GLN A 299 -14.81 1.88 20.04
N ASN A 300 -15.87 2.68 19.96
CA ASN A 300 -17.15 2.42 20.63
C ASN A 300 -18.31 2.22 19.63
N ILE A 301 -18.06 1.77 18.41
CA ILE A 301 -19.16 1.28 17.56
C ILE A 301 -19.67 0.00 18.23
N GLU A 302 -20.71 0.14 19.07
CA GLU A 302 -21.50 -0.99 19.52
C GLU A 302 -22.17 -1.63 18.31
N VAL A 303 -22.15 -2.95 18.30
CA VAL A 303 -22.92 -3.75 17.34
C VAL A 303 -24.38 -3.44 17.61
N ASN A 304 -25.01 -2.57 16.81
CA ASN A 304 -26.47 -2.50 16.71
C ASN A 304 -26.96 -3.80 16.05
N GLU A 305 -26.85 -4.91 16.77
CA GLU A 305 -27.77 -6.03 16.63
C GLU A 305 -29.06 -5.56 17.28
N ASN A 306 -30.14 -5.51 16.49
CA ASN A 306 -31.51 -5.09 16.80
C ASN A 306 -31.86 -3.64 16.44
N GLU A 307 -32.11 -3.37 15.16
CA GLU A 307 -33.30 -2.60 14.77
C GLU A 307 -34.02 -3.34 13.61
N GLU A 308 -35.11 -4.01 14.02
CA GLU A 308 -36.34 -4.45 13.34
C GLU A 308 -36.36 -4.81 11.84
#